data_AF-A0A4R3L995-F1
#
_entry.id   AF-A0A4R3L995-F1
#
_cell.length_a   1.000
_cell.length_b   1.000
_cell.length_c   1.000
_cell.angle_alpha   90.00
_cell.angle_beta   90.00
_cell.angle_gamma   90.00
#
_symmetry.space_group_name_H-M   'P 1'
#
loop_
_entity.id
_entity.type
_entity.pdbx_description
1 polymer ?
#
loop_
_entity_poly.entity_id
_entity_poly.type
_entity_poly.pdbx_seq_one_letter_code
_entity_poly.pdbx_strand_id
1 'polypeptide(L)'
;MSQGVQAHPHNVADGQPPTLRVGVVMRREPVSGPMARWQPWRWALADVQVLQAPPGIACTPWPAEWQTGAAVPLEPEAGAAPGVQHWGYAPLNVALHPQDAEGYLLNVTAPAPCFWVLWREPETDDGLAQPLIVTLSYHDAGRWLDAQERVDQVAAPVALVRWLADYAQRHHQPEPKRRARPASFRPLTDRFGQPARISTGTPRGAAGGGAG
;
A
#
# COMPACT_ATOMS: atom_id res chain seq x y z
N MET A 1 -46.86 -1.45 -20.43
CA MET A 1 -46.32 -0.75 -19.25
C MET A 1 -44.92 -1.28 -19.02
N SER A 2 -43.92 -0.69 -19.67
CA SER A 2 -42.53 -1.13 -19.60
C SER A 2 -41.77 -0.14 -18.73
N GLN A 3 -41.35 -0.56 -17.54
CA GLN A 3 -40.52 0.26 -16.66
C GLN A 3 -39.08 0.22 -17.17
N GLY A 4 -38.59 1.37 -17.63
CA GLY A 4 -37.19 1.59 -17.96
C GLY A 4 -36.36 1.63 -16.67
N VAL A 5 -35.33 0.79 -16.61
CA VAL A 5 -34.25 0.90 -15.63
C VAL A 5 -33.51 2.20 -15.93
N GLN A 6 -33.74 3.22 -15.09
CA GLN A 6 -32.95 4.44 -15.10
C GLN A 6 -31.57 4.13 -14.48
N ALA A 7 -30.58 4.00 -15.35
CA ALA A 7 -29.18 4.07 -14.96
C ALA A 7 -28.94 5.43 -14.30
N HIS A 8 -28.64 5.42 -13.00
CA HIS A 8 -28.23 6.62 -12.30
C HIS A 8 -26.84 7.02 -12.81
N PRO A 9 -26.63 8.26 -13.27
CA PRO A 9 -25.30 8.72 -13.63
C PRO A 9 -24.48 8.86 -12.34
N HIS A 10 -23.47 8.01 -12.16
CA HIS A 10 -22.39 8.28 -11.21
C HIS A 10 -21.60 9.46 -11.75
N ASN A 11 -21.97 10.65 -11.28
CA ASN A 11 -21.23 11.88 -11.47
C ASN A 11 -19.90 11.74 -10.73
N VAL A 12 -18.86 11.27 -11.43
CA VAL A 12 -17.47 11.43 -11.01
C VAL A 12 -17.10 12.87 -11.33
N ALA A 13 -17.32 13.77 -10.36
CA ALA A 13 -16.81 15.12 -10.46
C ALA A 13 -15.27 15.08 -10.46
N ASP A 14 -14.70 15.50 -11.59
CA ASP A 14 -13.40 16.14 -11.82
C ASP A 14 -12.15 15.59 -11.12
N GLY A 15 -11.37 14.78 -11.86
CA GLY A 15 -9.91 14.82 -11.98
C GLY A 15 -9.00 14.69 -10.74
N GLN A 16 -9.53 14.74 -9.52
CA GLN A 16 -8.78 14.73 -8.29
C GLN A 16 -8.81 13.33 -7.67
N PRO A 17 -7.68 12.79 -7.21
CA PRO A 17 -7.64 11.49 -6.56
C PRO A 17 -8.62 11.44 -5.39
N PRO A 18 -9.38 10.34 -5.25
CA PRO A 18 -10.26 10.19 -4.10
C PRO A 18 -9.41 10.25 -2.82
N THR A 19 -9.86 11.07 -1.88
CA THR A 19 -9.13 11.40 -0.66
C THR A 19 -9.97 11.06 0.56
N LEU A 20 -9.33 10.43 1.55
CA LEU A 20 -9.86 10.23 2.90
C LEU A 20 -9.20 11.24 3.84
N ARG A 21 -9.92 11.67 4.86
CA ARG A 21 -9.32 12.33 6.03
C ARG A 21 -9.40 11.37 7.20
N VAL A 22 -8.26 11.15 7.86
CA VAL A 22 -8.13 10.24 9.00
C VAL A 22 -7.58 10.98 10.22
N GLY A 23 -7.91 10.48 11.40
CA GLY A 23 -7.28 10.82 12.66
C GLY A 23 -6.41 9.65 13.09
N VAL A 24 -5.17 9.91 13.48
CA VAL A 24 -4.28 8.90 14.06
C VAL A 24 -4.37 8.98 15.56
N VAL A 25 -4.50 7.84 16.23
CA VAL A 25 -4.42 7.75 17.68
C VAL A 25 -3.11 7.07 18.05
N MET A 26 -2.24 7.80 18.74
CA MET A 26 -1.03 7.24 19.35
C MET A 26 -1.27 7.01 20.83
N ARG A 27 -0.69 5.96 21.39
CA ARG A 27 -0.67 5.74 22.84
C ARG A 27 0.75 5.83 23.39
N ARG A 28 0.90 6.51 24.53
CA ARG A 28 2.10 6.50 25.36
C ARG A 28 1.86 5.51 26.49
N GLU A 29 2.67 4.47 26.55
CA GLU A 29 2.52 3.39 27.52
C GLU A 29 3.77 3.20 28.39
N PRO A 30 3.60 2.95 29.70
CA PRO A 30 4.73 2.71 30.58
C PRO A 30 5.47 1.44 30.15
N VAL A 31 6.79 1.52 30.14
CA VAL A 31 7.65 0.34 30.00
C VAL A 31 7.80 -0.29 31.38
N SER A 32 7.64 -1.61 31.44
CA SER A 32 7.80 -2.38 32.68
C SER A 32 9.16 -3.09 32.74
N GLY A 33 9.61 -3.37 33.95
CA GLY A 33 10.83 -4.14 34.19
C GLY A 33 12.12 -3.31 34.07
N PRO A 34 13.29 -3.97 33.97
CA PRO A 34 14.57 -3.30 34.09
C PRO A 34 14.81 -2.19 33.06
N MET A 35 14.17 -2.25 31.88
CA MET A 35 14.32 -1.26 30.80
C MET A 35 13.73 0.11 31.16
N ALA A 36 12.74 0.15 32.06
CA ALA A 36 12.03 1.36 32.47
C ALA A 36 12.96 2.45 33.05
N ARG A 37 14.14 2.06 33.53
CA ARG A 37 15.18 2.98 34.06
C ARG A 37 15.80 3.89 32.99
N TRP A 38 15.76 3.47 31.73
CA TRP A 38 16.36 4.20 30.60
C TRP A 38 15.33 4.64 29.57
N GLN A 39 14.17 3.99 29.55
CA GLN A 39 13.05 4.36 28.71
C GLN A 39 11.77 4.10 29.51
N PRO A 40 11.30 5.08 30.30
CA PRO A 40 10.14 4.88 31.18
C PRO A 40 8.83 4.71 30.41
N TRP A 41 8.77 5.22 29.18
CA TRP A 41 7.59 5.18 28.32
C TRP A 41 7.99 4.81 26.90
N ARG A 42 7.07 4.20 26.16
CA ARG A 42 7.17 4.04 24.71
C ARG A 42 5.90 4.54 24.04
N TRP A 43 6.04 4.98 22.80
CA TRP A 43 4.92 5.30 21.95
C TRP A 43 4.57 4.10 21.06
N ALA A 44 3.28 3.93 20.79
CA ALA A 44 2.78 2.94 19.85
C ALA A 44 1.57 3.50 19.10
N LEU A 45 1.39 3.09 17.84
CA LEU A 45 0.13 3.31 17.14
C LEU A 45 -0.99 2.53 17.84
N ALA A 46 -2.08 3.21 18.18
CA ALA A 46 -3.26 2.59 18.77
C ALA A 46 -4.37 2.38 17.72
N ASP A 47 -4.67 3.41 16.92
CA ASP A 47 -5.76 3.35 15.94
C ASP A 47 -5.62 4.38 14.81
N VAL A 48 -6.36 4.15 13.73
CA VAL A 48 -6.58 5.12 12.65
C VAL A 48 -8.08 5.22 12.37
N GLN A 49 -8.66 6.37 12.72
CA GLN A 49 -10.08 6.63 12.59
C GLN A 49 -10.38 7.37 11.29
N VAL A 50 -11.37 6.92 10.53
CA VAL A 50 -11.83 7.60 9.32
C VAL A 50 -12.72 8.77 9.72
N LEU A 51 -12.33 10.01 9.40
CA LEU A 51 -13.10 11.21 9.74
C LEU A 51 -13.96 11.70 8.58
N GLN A 52 -13.47 11.51 7.35
CA GLN A 52 -14.19 11.84 6.13
C GLN A 52 -13.83 10.82 5.04
N ALA A 53 -14.83 10.28 4.39
CA ALA A 53 -14.67 9.31 3.31
C ALA A 53 -15.80 9.43 2.27
N PRO A 54 -15.64 8.82 1.08
CA PRO A 54 -16.74 8.64 0.15
C PRO A 54 -17.94 7.89 0.76
N PRO A 55 -19.14 8.03 0.18
CA PRO A 55 -20.35 7.36 0.67
C PRO A 55 -20.18 5.85 0.83
N GLY A 56 -20.75 5.30 1.92
CA GLY A 56 -20.69 3.86 2.22
C GLY A 56 -19.57 3.45 3.18
N ILE A 57 -18.68 4.36 3.57
CA ILE A 57 -17.67 4.14 4.61
C ILE A 57 -18.11 4.87 5.89
N ALA A 58 -18.16 4.15 7.00
CA ALA A 58 -18.47 4.75 8.29
C ALA A 58 -17.38 5.75 8.68
N CYS A 59 -17.80 6.95 9.07
CA CYS A 59 -16.91 7.98 9.61
C CYS A 59 -17.11 8.07 11.12
N THR A 60 -16.02 8.25 11.84
CA THR A 60 -16.01 8.43 13.28
C THR A 60 -16.14 9.92 13.59
N PRO A 61 -17.04 10.32 14.52
CA PRO A 61 -17.14 11.70 14.94
C PRO A 61 -15.81 12.16 15.55
N TRP A 62 -15.24 13.23 15.01
CA TRP A 62 -14.04 13.85 15.55
C TRP A 62 -14.32 15.34 15.76
N PRO A 63 -14.27 15.86 17.00
CA PRO A 63 -14.55 17.25 17.30
C PRO A 63 -13.80 18.20 16.38
N ALA A 64 -14.49 19.20 15.83
CA ALA A 64 -13.94 20.09 14.82
C ALA A 64 -12.76 20.91 15.38
N GLU A 65 -12.84 21.27 16.66
CA GLU A 65 -11.80 21.92 17.44
C GLU A 65 -10.49 21.09 17.53
N TRP A 66 -10.55 19.79 17.28
CA TRP A 66 -9.39 18.88 17.30
C TRP A 66 -8.79 18.68 15.90
N GLN A 67 -9.34 19.33 14.87
CA GLN A 67 -8.85 19.24 13.48
C GLN A 67 -7.89 20.40 13.15
N THR A 68 -7.01 20.74 14.09
CA THR A 68 -6.07 21.87 13.99
C THR A 68 -4.66 21.44 13.59
N GLY A 69 -4.41 20.14 13.46
CA GLY A 69 -3.07 19.56 13.29
C GLY A 69 -2.28 19.45 14.59
N ALA A 70 -2.77 20.03 15.69
CA ALA A 70 -2.18 19.85 17.01
C ALA A 70 -2.62 18.51 17.62
N ALA A 71 -1.73 17.91 18.42
CA ALA A 71 -2.04 16.71 19.18
C ALA A 71 -3.02 17.04 20.32
N VAL A 72 -4.06 16.23 20.47
CA VAL A 72 -5.09 16.40 21.49
C VAL A 72 -5.12 15.17 22.42
N PRO A 73 -5.10 15.33 23.75
CA PRO A 73 -5.23 14.18 24.66
C PRO A 73 -6.63 13.56 24.52
N LEU A 74 -6.68 12.24 24.51
CA LEU A 74 -7.91 11.46 24.41
C LEU A 74 -8.09 10.61 25.67
N GLU A 75 -9.35 10.43 26.06
CA GLU A 75 -9.71 9.49 27.12
C GLU A 75 -9.26 8.07 26.72
N PRO A 76 -8.55 7.36 27.61
CA PRO A 76 -8.15 5.98 27.33
C PRO A 76 -9.37 5.07 27.09
N GLU A 77 -9.18 4.06 26.25
CA GLU A 77 -10.21 3.03 26.07
C GLU A 77 -10.55 2.34 27.40
N ALA A 78 -11.80 1.90 27.53
CA ALA A 78 -12.25 1.19 28.71
C ALA A 78 -11.42 -0.09 28.91
N GLY A 79 -10.74 -0.19 30.05
CA GLY A 79 -9.85 -1.31 30.35
C GLY A 79 -8.39 -1.10 29.94
N ALA A 80 -8.01 0.08 29.46
CA ALA A 80 -6.61 0.44 29.26
C ALA A 80 -5.79 0.24 30.55
N ALA A 81 -4.55 -0.21 30.38
CA ALA A 81 -3.65 -0.42 31.51
C ALA A 81 -3.37 0.89 32.26
N PRO A 82 -3.11 0.86 33.59
CA PRO A 82 -2.79 2.04 34.35
C PRO A 82 -1.58 2.80 33.77
N GLY A 83 -1.73 4.12 33.63
CA GLY A 83 -0.67 5.00 33.10
C GLY A 83 -0.60 5.08 31.58
N VAL A 84 -1.44 4.35 30.83
CA VAL A 84 -1.56 4.54 29.38
C VAL A 84 -2.31 5.83 29.07
N GLN A 85 -1.75 6.63 28.17
CA GLN A 85 -2.35 7.87 27.68
C GLN A 85 -2.55 7.80 26.18
N HIS A 86 -3.68 8.31 25.67
CA HIS A 86 -3.96 8.37 24.24
C HIS A 86 -3.91 9.81 23.74
N TRP A 87 -3.45 9.98 22.52
CA TRP A 87 -3.30 11.26 21.84
C TRP A 87 -3.80 11.15 20.41
N GLY A 88 -4.69 12.05 20.03
CA GLY A 88 -5.26 12.16 18.69
C GLY A 88 -4.53 13.19 17.84
N TYR A 89 -4.30 12.84 16.57
CA TYR A 89 -3.60 13.66 15.58
C TYR A 89 -4.46 13.72 14.33
N ALA A 90 -5.05 14.89 14.05
CA ALA A 90 -5.96 15.06 12.92
C ALA A 90 -5.94 16.48 12.36
N PRO A 91 -6.28 16.66 11.08
CA PRO A 91 -6.52 15.62 10.08
C PRO A 91 -5.20 15.19 9.37
N LEU A 92 -5.08 13.91 9.01
CA LEU A 92 -4.13 13.44 8.01
C LEU A 92 -4.90 13.05 6.73
N ASN A 93 -4.37 13.43 5.57
CA ASN A 93 -4.99 13.13 4.27
C ASN A 93 -4.39 11.85 3.69
N VAL A 94 -5.26 10.96 3.20
CA VAL A 94 -4.89 9.75 2.45
C VAL A 94 -5.47 9.87 1.05
N ALA A 95 -4.63 10.18 0.06
CA ALA A 95 -5.04 10.27 -1.34
C ALA A 95 -4.72 8.97 -2.07
N LEU A 96 -5.67 8.45 -2.85
CA LEU A 96 -5.41 7.28 -3.70
C LEU A 96 -4.99 7.67 -5.10
N HIS A 97 -3.95 7.04 -5.60
CA HIS A 97 -3.33 7.36 -6.87
C HIS A 97 -3.47 6.20 -7.87
N PRO A 98 -3.97 6.43 -9.10
CA PRO A 98 -4.22 5.34 -10.06
C PRO A 98 -2.97 4.51 -10.38
N GLN A 99 -1.80 5.14 -10.42
CA GLN A 99 -0.52 4.48 -10.70
C GLN A 99 -0.10 3.47 -9.63
N ASP A 100 -0.70 3.52 -8.44
CA ASP A 100 -0.35 2.65 -7.32
C ASP A 100 -1.45 1.60 -7.03
N ALA A 101 -2.30 1.33 -8.03
CA ALA A 101 -3.36 0.34 -7.94
C ALA A 101 -2.86 -1.05 -7.52
N GLU A 102 -1.67 -1.46 -7.96
CA GLU A 102 -1.04 -2.72 -7.52
C GLU A 102 -0.70 -2.70 -6.03
N GLY A 103 -0.16 -1.59 -5.51
CA GLY A 103 0.14 -1.42 -4.08
C GLY A 103 -1.11 -1.53 -3.21
N TYR A 104 -2.24 -0.99 -3.67
CA TYR A 104 -3.53 -1.15 -3.01
C TYR A 104 -4.06 -2.59 -3.10
N LEU A 105 -3.92 -3.26 -4.24
CA LEU A 105 -4.30 -4.67 -4.40
C LEU A 105 -3.52 -5.58 -3.45
N LEU A 106 -2.23 -5.34 -3.27
CA LEU A 106 -1.40 -6.09 -2.32
C LEU A 106 -1.91 -5.92 -0.88
N ASN A 107 -2.31 -4.71 -0.49
CA ASN A 107 -2.86 -4.48 0.84
C ASN A 107 -4.22 -5.18 1.04
N VAL A 108 -5.18 -5.03 0.10
CA VAL A 108 -6.53 -5.63 0.25
C VAL A 108 -6.53 -7.16 0.15
N THR A 109 -5.53 -7.75 -0.50
CA THR A 109 -5.39 -9.23 -0.61
C THR A 109 -4.53 -9.84 0.50
N ALA A 110 -3.92 -9.01 1.35
CA ALA A 110 -3.19 -9.50 2.52
C ALA A 110 -4.15 -10.14 3.54
N PRO A 111 -3.67 -11.05 4.40
CA PRO A 111 -4.51 -11.66 5.45
C PRO A 111 -5.14 -10.65 6.42
N ALA A 112 -4.47 -9.51 6.63
CA ALA A 112 -4.93 -8.42 7.48
C ALA A 112 -4.70 -7.07 6.78
N PRO A 113 -5.64 -6.62 5.92
CA PRO A 113 -5.56 -5.31 5.28
C PRO A 113 -5.53 -4.19 6.33
N CYS A 114 -4.63 -3.23 6.16
CA CYS A 114 -4.33 -2.26 7.21
C CYS A 114 -4.09 -0.85 6.66
N PHE A 115 -4.18 0.12 7.57
CA PHE A 115 -3.49 1.39 7.43
C PHE A 115 -2.03 1.21 7.85
N TRP A 116 -1.14 1.85 7.13
CA TRP A 116 0.26 2.02 7.51
C TRP A 116 0.48 3.46 7.92
N VAL A 117 1.14 3.66 9.06
CA VAL A 117 1.43 4.98 9.61
C VAL A 117 2.92 5.13 9.76
N LEU A 118 3.51 6.05 8.98
CA LEU A 118 4.88 6.53 9.16
C LEU A 118 4.89 7.58 10.26
N TRP A 119 5.76 7.43 11.26
CA TRP A 119 5.78 8.36 12.38
C TRP A 119 7.15 8.45 13.07
N ARG A 120 7.39 9.55 13.78
CA ARG A 120 8.66 9.81 14.51
C ARG A 120 8.45 9.75 16.02
N GLU A 121 9.47 9.22 16.69
CA GLU A 121 9.61 9.42 18.14
C GLU A 121 9.73 10.90 18.46
N PRO A 122 9.33 11.33 19.66
CA PRO A 122 9.61 12.68 20.11
C PRO A 122 11.12 12.93 20.21
N GLU A 123 11.53 14.18 19.98
CA GLU A 123 12.92 14.60 20.16
C GLU A 123 13.31 14.75 21.64
N THR A 124 12.32 14.82 22.53
CA THR A 124 12.50 14.99 23.98
C THR A 124 11.69 13.94 24.74
N ASP A 125 12.11 13.61 25.97
CA ASP A 125 11.48 12.57 26.79
C ASP A 125 10.00 12.83 27.10
N ASP A 126 9.62 14.10 27.20
CA ASP A 126 8.23 14.55 27.43
C ASP A 126 7.51 14.97 26.14
N GLY A 127 8.16 14.78 24.99
CA GLY A 127 7.57 15.11 23.70
C GLY A 127 6.47 14.13 23.28
N LEU A 128 5.72 14.56 22.27
CA LEU A 128 4.65 13.78 21.66
C LEU A 128 5.17 13.05 20.41
N ALA A 129 4.65 11.85 20.17
CA ALA A 129 4.86 11.16 18.91
C ALA A 129 4.39 12.04 17.74
N GLN A 130 5.01 11.87 16.57
CA GLN A 130 4.67 12.65 15.38
C GLN A 130 4.26 11.72 14.23
N PRO A 131 2.96 11.39 14.10
CA PRO A 131 2.44 10.78 12.88
C PRO A 131 2.63 11.71 11.69
N LEU A 132 3.28 11.22 10.64
CA LEU A 132 3.63 12.03 9.48
C LEU A 132 2.73 11.71 8.28
N ILE A 133 2.60 10.42 7.95
CA ILE A 133 1.90 9.95 6.75
C ILE A 133 1.08 8.72 7.09
N VAL A 134 -0.15 8.67 6.60
CA VAL A 134 -0.98 7.46 6.58
C VAL A 134 -1.15 7.02 5.13
N THR A 135 -0.93 5.74 4.85
CA THR A 135 -1.13 5.17 3.52
C THR A 135 -1.90 3.85 3.58
N LEU A 136 -2.58 3.55 2.49
CA LEU A 136 -3.20 2.25 2.20
C LEU A 136 -2.38 1.47 1.16
N SER A 137 -1.28 2.04 0.67
CA SER A 137 -0.38 1.40 -0.29
C SER A 137 0.61 0.50 0.40
N TYR A 138 0.66 -0.76 -0.04
CA TYR A 138 1.73 -1.66 0.36
C TYR A 138 3.09 -1.21 -0.18
N HIS A 139 3.15 -0.58 -1.36
CA HIS A 139 4.42 -0.13 -1.96
C HIS A 139 5.06 1.00 -1.16
N ASP A 140 4.27 2.01 -0.77
CA ASP A 140 4.76 3.10 0.07
C ASP A 140 5.29 2.56 1.40
N ALA A 141 4.50 1.70 2.06
CA ALA A 141 4.88 1.08 3.32
C ALA A 141 6.17 0.25 3.17
N GLY A 142 6.27 -0.57 2.12
CA GLY A 142 7.47 -1.36 1.83
C GLY A 142 8.72 -0.50 1.67
N ARG A 143 8.62 0.61 0.92
CA ARG A 143 9.76 1.55 0.73
C ARG A 143 10.22 2.17 2.04
N TRP A 144 9.31 2.49 2.94
CA TRP A 144 9.65 3.03 4.26
C TRP A 144 10.30 1.98 5.16
N LEU A 145 9.75 0.76 5.17
CA LEU A 145 10.33 -0.36 5.91
C LEU A 145 11.75 -0.70 5.43
N ASP A 146 11.98 -0.71 4.11
CA ASP A 146 13.30 -0.92 3.52
C ASP A 146 14.28 0.21 3.87
N ALA A 147 13.77 1.44 4.01
CA ALA A 147 14.53 2.59 4.49
C ALA A 147 14.71 2.60 6.02
N GLN A 148 14.31 1.54 6.72
CA GLN A 148 14.36 1.40 8.18
C GLN A 148 13.60 2.50 8.93
N GLU A 149 12.55 3.03 8.30
CA GLU A 149 11.67 4.01 8.92
C GLU A 149 10.75 3.35 9.95
N ARG A 150 10.26 4.16 10.90
CA ARG A 150 9.26 3.68 11.87
C ARG A 150 7.88 3.72 11.26
N VAL A 151 7.38 2.53 10.94
CA VAL A 151 6.07 2.32 10.35
C VAL A 151 5.32 1.29 11.19
N ASP A 152 4.17 1.70 11.72
CA ASP A 152 3.24 0.78 12.39
C ASP A 152 2.00 0.56 11.52
N GLN A 153 1.29 -0.53 11.79
CA GLN A 153 0.07 -0.89 11.07
C GLN A 153 -1.10 -1.09 12.02
N VAL A 154 -2.30 -0.73 11.57
CA VAL A 154 -3.57 -1.05 12.25
C VAL A 154 -4.60 -1.50 11.23
N ALA A 155 -5.46 -2.46 11.62
CA ALA A 155 -6.45 -3.03 10.72
C ALA A 155 -7.36 -1.95 10.10
N ALA A 156 -7.57 -2.04 8.79
CA ALA A 156 -8.45 -1.13 8.08
C ALA A 156 -9.92 -1.58 8.22
N PRO A 157 -10.89 -0.65 8.37
CA PRO A 157 -12.30 -1.01 8.42
C PRO A 157 -12.76 -1.78 7.18
N VAL A 158 -13.60 -2.81 7.35
CA VAL A 158 -14.05 -3.68 6.25
C VAL A 158 -14.69 -2.90 5.09
N ALA A 159 -15.50 -1.88 5.40
CA ALA A 159 -16.12 -1.04 4.37
C ALA A 159 -15.07 -0.27 3.54
N LEU A 160 -14.01 0.21 4.20
CA LEU A 160 -12.90 0.88 3.54
C LEU A 160 -12.11 -0.09 2.65
N VAL A 161 -11.84 -1.31 3.14
CA VAL A 161 -11.12 -2.35 2.37
C VAL A 161 -11.89 -2.70 1.09
N ARG A 162 -13.21 -2.84 1.17
CA ARG A 162 -14.06 -3.10 -0.02
C ARG A 162 -13.97 -1.96 -1.03
N TRP A 163 -14.11 -0.72 -0.56
CA TRP A 163 -13.98 0.45 -1.42
C TRP A 163 -12.58 0.58 -2.06
N LEU A 164 -11.53 0.30 -1.29
CA LEU A 164 -10.14 0.29 -1.79
C LEU A 164 -9.96 -0.80 -2.85
N ALA A 165 -10.54 -1.98 -2.65
CA ALA A 165 -10.49 -3.07 -3.62
C ALA A 165 -11.18 -2.68 -4.94
N ASP A 166 -12.35 -2.05 -4.87
CA ASP A 166 -13.07 -1.57 -6.07
C ASP A 166 -12.28 -0.48 -6.79
N TYR A 167 -11.61 0.42 -6.06
CA TYR A 167 -10.72 1.42 -6.66
C TYR A 167 -9.52 0.75 -7.34
N ALA A 168 -8.83 -0.13 -6.62
CA ALA A 168 -7.62 -0.78 -7.09
C ALA A 168 -7.90 -1.65 -8.33
N GLN A 169 -9.00 -2.41 -8.34
CA GLN A 169 -9.39 -3.23 -9.51
C GLN A 169 -9.69 -2.39 -10.76
N ARG A 170 -10.31 -1.21 -10.61
CA ARG A 170 -10.61 -0.31 -11.74
C ARG A 170 -9.37 0.31 -12.36
N HIS A 171 -8.33 0.53 -11.56
CA HIS A 171 -7.11 1.23 -11.98
C HIS A 171 -5.92 0.29 -12.25
N HIS A 172 -6.00 -0.96 -11.78
CA HIS A 172 -4.95 -1.95 -11.99
C HIS A 172 -4.93 -2.40 -13.46
N GLN A 173 -3.82 -2.12 -14.12
CA GLN A 173 -3.52 -2.64 -15.46
C GLN A 173 -2.50 -3.77 -15.30
N PRO A 174 -2.90 -5.04 -15.48
CA PRO A 174 -1.96 -6.14 -15.40
C PRO A 174 -0.87 -5.94 -16.45
N GLU A 175 0.37 -5.72 -16.02
CA GLU A 175 1.46 -5.66 -16.97
C GLU A 175 1.59 -7.05 -17.63
N PRO A 176 1.52 -7.14 -18.97
CA PRO A 176 1.57 -8.42 -19.63
C PRO A 176 2.92 -9.06 -19.35
N LYS A 177 2.94 -10.06 -18.46
CA LYS A 177 4.14 -10.78 -18.01
C LYS A 177 4.89 -11.33 -19.21
N ARG A 178 5.89 -10.59 -19.68
CA ARG A 178 6.71 -10.98 -20.82
C ARG A 178 7.65 -12.07 -20.35
N ARG A 179 7.37 -13.33 -20.73
CA ARG A 179 8.28 -14.45 -20.46
C ARG A 179 9.67 -14.08 -20.96
N ALA A 180 10.62 -13.91 -20.05
CA ALA A 180 12.02 -13.72 -20.42
C ALA A 180 12.46 -14.95 -21.21
N ARG A 181 12.86 -14.76 -22.46
CA ARG A 181 13.44 -15.86 -23.25
C ARG A 181 14.74 -16.28 -22.54
N PRO A 182 14.97 -17.59 -22.32
CA PRO A 182 16.23 -18.08 -21.78
C PRO A 182 17.40 -17.50 -22.58
N ALA A 183 18.48 -17.10 -21.89
CA ALA A 183 19.65 -16.50 -22.51
C ALA A 183 20.35 -17.41 -23.55
N SER A 184 20.01 -18.71 -23.57
CA SER A 184 20.44 -19.68 -24.57
C SER A 184 19.79 -19.48 -25.95
N PHE A 185 18.74 -18.67 -26.06
CA PHE A 185 18.08 -18.34 -27.33
C PHE A 185 18.75 -17.17 -28.08
N ARG A 186 20.10 -17.08 -28.01
CA ARG A 186 20.86 -16.22 -28.91
C ARG A 186 20.96 -16.93 -30.26
N PRO A 187 20.42 -16.39 -31.36
CA PRO A 187 20.62 -16.96 -32.68
C PRO A 187 22.12 -16.99 -32.96
N LEU A 188 22.63 -18.14 -33.44
CA LEU A 188 24.01 -18.23 -33.89
C LEU A 188 24.18 -17.23 -35.04
N THR A 189 24.95 -16.18 -34.82
CA THR A 189 25.29 -15.18 -35.83
C THR A 189 26.68 -15.47 -36.39
N ASP A 190 26.83 -15.38 -37.71
CA ASP A 190 28.13 -15.43 -38.38
C ASP A 190 28.99 -14.19 -38.01
N ARG A 191 30.28 -14.20 -38.34
CA ARG A 191 31.26 -13.12 -38.12
C ARG A 191 30.87 -11.76 -38.74
N PHE A 192 29.89 -11.76 -39.63
CA PHE A 192 29.33 -10.57 -40.26
C PHE A 192 27.97 -10.14 -39.67
N GLY A 193 27.55 -10.75 -38.55
CA GLY A 193 26.32 -10.39 -37.83
C GLY A 193 25.02 -10.94 -38.44
N GLN A 194 25.11 -11.80 -39.47
CA GLN A 194 23.93 -12.43 -40.08
C GLN A 194 23.56 -13.74 -39.39
N PRO A 195 22.27 -14.12 -39.32
CA PRO A 195 21.85 -15.40 -38.74
C PRO A 195 22.45 -16.56 -39.54
N ALA A 196 23.13 -17.47 -38.84
CA ALA A 196 23.78 -18.63 -39.44
C ALA A 196 22.75 -19.54 -40.12
N ARG A 197 22.93 -19.76 -41.42
CA ARG A 197 22.14 -20.73 -42.20
C ARG A 197 22.99 -21.98 -42.40
N ILE A 198 22.57 -23.10 -41.81
CA ILE A 198 23.21 -24.39 -42.05
C ILE A 198 22.43 -25.08 -43.16
N SER A 199 22.98 -25.12 -44.37
CA SER A 199 22.44 -25.96 -45.44
C SER A 199 22.88 -27.40 -45.20
N THR A 200 21.99 -28.26 -44.73
CA THR A 200 22.23 -29.71 -44.71
C THR A 200 22.10 -30.26 -46.13
N GLY A 201 23.19 -30.21 -46.89
CA GLY A 201 23.30 -30.89 -48.18
C GLY A 201 23.69 -32.35 -47.97
N THR A 202 22.80 -33.28 -48.29
CA THR A 202 23.15 -34.71 -48.44
C THR A 202 24.09 -34.85 -49.63
N PRO A 203 25.28 -35.49 -49.51
CA PRO A 203 26.13 -35.73 -50.66
C PRO A 203 25.41 -36.71 -51.60
N ARG A 204 24.97 -36.20 -52.76
CA ARG A 204 24.45 -37.02 -53.85
C ARG A 204 25.59 -37.89 -54.39
N GLY A 205 25.33 -39.19 -54.44
CA GLY A 205 26.27 -40.24 -54.81
C GLY A 205 26.94 -40.02 -56.16
N ALA A 206 28.24 -40.29 -56.20
CA ALA A 206 28.98 -40.49 -57.44
C ALA A 206 28.57 -41.86 -58.02
N ALA A 207 27.73 -41.83 -59.05
CA ALA A 207 27.56 -42.95 -59.97
C ALA A 207 28.79 -42.96 -60.90
N GLY A 208 29.77 -43.80 -60.58
CA GLY A 208 30.85 -44.19 -61.49
C GLY A 208 30.48 -45.51 -62.17
N GLY A 209 30.32 -45.47 -63.50
CA GLY A 209 30.06 -46.64 -64.33
C GLY A 209 31.32 -47.44 -64.69
N GLY A 210 31.07 -48.69 -65.09
CA GLY A 210 31.95 -49.59 -65.87
C GLY A 210 31.15 -50.88 -66.08
N ALA A 211 30.60 -51.18 -67.27
CA ALA A 211 31.23 -51.59 -68.52
C ALA A 211 32.02 -52.90 -68.37
N GLY A 212 31.47 -53.98 -68.94
CA GLY A 212 32.09 -55.32 -69.02
C GLY A 212 31.09 -56.42 -68.76
#